data_AF-A0A3D1MBD4-F1
#
_entry.id   AF-A0A3D1MBD4-F1
#
_cell.length_a   1.000
_cell.length_b   1.000
_cell.length_c   1.000
_cell.angle_alpha   90.00
_cell.angle_beta   90.00
_cell.angle_gamma   90.00
#
_symmetry.space_group_name_H-M   'P 1'
#
loop_
_entity.id
_entity.type
_entity.pdbx_description
1 polymer ?
#
loop_
_entity_poly.entity_id
_entity_poly.type
_entity_poly.pdbx_seq_one_letter_code
_entity_poly.pdbx_strand_id
1 'polypeptide(L)'
;MRAYQAYRDELKGLQIELLKFQEWVVNNNKRIAILYEGRDAAGKGGAIRRFRMHLNPIHLRVVALNKPTVIEQGQWFFRRYIKELPNAGEIVLFDRSWYNRAVVEPVMGFATEVQYARFMTQVTEFENMLHEEDTTVIKFWFSISKKEQRERFNDRILNDLKRWKFSPVDRKGQALWDKYTYFKEQMFSRTHTSFCPWVIVRANVKRQARIESIRYVLSRFEYDGKSESSVSTLVNPDIVQRYHRSLNQDDI
;
A
#
# COMPACT_ATOMS: atom_id res chain seq x y z
N MET A 1 -1.81 9.98 27.66
CA MET A 1 -2.85 10.83 27.04
C MET A 1 -2.29 11.86 26.06
N ARG A 2 -1.28 12.68 26.42
CA ARG A 2 -0.71 13.72 25.53
C ARG A 2 -0.24 13.22 24.15
N ALA A 3 0.51 12.13 24.08
CA ALA A 3 0.98 11.57 22.80
C ALA A 3 -0.14 11.06 21.87
N TYR A 4 -1.29 10.64 22.43
CA TYR A 4 -2.44 10.25 21.60
C TYR A 4 -3.17 11.47 21.05
N GLN A 5 -3.28 12.53 21.86
CA GLN A 5 -3.87 13.79 21.42
C GLN A 5 -3.06 14.41 20.30
N ALA A 6 -1.72 14.49 20.45
CA ALA A 6 -0.82 14.98 19.41
C ALA A 6 -0.99 14.24 18.07
N TYR A 7 -1.06 12.90 18.09
CA TYR A 7 -1.36 12.10 16.90
C TYR A 7 -2.71 12.46 16.25
N ARG A 8 -3.74 12.73 17.04
CA ARG A 8 -5.06 13.08 16.50
C ARG A 8 -5.05 14.45 15.84
N ASP A 9 -4.37 15.41 16.45
CA ASP A 9 -4.29 16.78 15.95
C ASP A 9 -3.47 16.81 14.65
N GLU A 10 -2.35 16.10 14.62
CA GLU A 10 -1.53 15.93 13.41
C GLU A 10 -2.29 15.21 12.29
N LEU A 11 -2.99 14.12 12.61
CA LEU A 11 -3.82 13.40 11.63
C LEU A 11 -4.93 14.31 11.07
N LYS A 12 -5.58 15.11 11.92
CA LYS A 12 -6.63 16.04 11.51
C LYS A 12 -6.09 17.08 10.53
N GLY A 13 -4.93 17.67 10.81
CA GLY A 13 -4.29 18.60 9.89
C GLY A 13 -3.98 17.96 8.53
N LEU A 14 -3.42 16.75 8.53
CA LEU A 14 -3.16 16.02 7.28
C LEU A 14 -4.43 15.63 6.51
N GLN A 15 -5.54 15.38 7.21
CA GLN A 15 -6.83 15.10 6.57
C GLN A 15 -7.45 16.35 5.93
N ILE A 16 -7.19 17.55 6.48
CA ILE A 16 -7.53 18.81 5.82
C ILE A 16 -6.73 18.96 4.52
N GLU A 17 -5.43 18.67 4.58
CA GLU A 17 -4.58 18.69 3.38
C GLU A 17 -5.01 17.65 2.33
N LEU A 18 -5.48 16.47 2.75
CA LEU A 18 -6.05 15.48 1.82
C LEU A 18 -7.32 15.98 1.12
N LEU A 19 -8.12 16.85 1.75
CA LEU A 19 -9.29 17.46 1.09
C LEU A 19 -8.86 18.39 -0.04
N LYS A 20 -7.89 19.29 0.22
CA LYS A 20 -7.30 20.16 -0.80
C LYS A 20 -6.67 19.34 -1.94
N PHE A 21 -5.94 18.28 -1.58
CA PHE A 21 -5.36 17.36 -2.55
C PHE A 21 -6.43 16.68 -3.42
N GLN A 22 -7.54 16.21 -2.84
CA GLN A 22 -8.61 15.59 -3.60
C GLN A 22 -9.28 16.58 -4.56
N GLU A 23 -9.55 17.81 -4.10
CA GLU A 23 -10.10 18.86 -4.95
C GLU A 23 -9.17 19.16 -6.13
N TRP A 24 -7.87 19.28 -5.88
CA TRP A 24 -6.86 19.44 -6.93
C TRP A 24 -6.84 18.26 -7.91
N VAL A 25 -6.94 17.01 -7.41
CA VAL A 25 -7.02 15.81 -8.27
C VAL A 25 -8.22 15.90 -9.22
N VAL A 26 -9.39 16.30 -8.71
CA VAL A 26 -10.61 16.45 -9.51
C VAL A 26 -10.47 17.56 -10.53
N ASN A 27 -10.08 18.76 -10.10
CA ASN A 27 -9.98 19.94 -10.96
C ASN A 27 -8.95 19.77 -12.09
N ASN A 28 -7.91 18.96 -11.85
CA ASN A 28 -6.84 18.71 -12.82
C ASN A 28 -6.96 17.33 -13.50
N ASN A 29 -8.10 16.65 -13.37
CA ASN A 29 -8.37 15.35 -13.98
C ASN A 29 -7.28 14.28 -13.72
N LYS A 30 -6.62 14.34 -12.56
CA LYS A 30 -5.54 13.40 -12.23
C LYS A 30 -6.08 12.00 -11.97
N ARG A 31 -5.27 10.99 -12.30
CA ARG A 31 -5.57 9.56 -12.11
C ARG A 31 -4.58 9.00 -11.09
N ILE A 32 -5.04 8.71 -9.86
CA ILE A 32 -4.13 8.32 -8.77
C ILE A 32 -4.48 6.91 -8.26
N ALA A 33 -3.54 5.97 -8.39
CA ALA A 33 -3.64 4.63 -7.80
C ALA A 33 -2.63 4.48 -6.66
N ILE A 34 -3.11 4.12 -5.46
CA ILE A 34 -2.26 3.94 -4.27
C ILE A 34 -2.37 2.50 -3.80
N LEU A 35 -1.26 1.77 -3.92
CA LEU A 35 -1.15 0.35 -3.62
C LEU A 35 -0.61 0.18 -2.20
N TYR A 36 -1.43 -0.41 -1.32
CA TYR A 36 -1.02 -0.78 0.01
C TYR A 36 -0.64 -2.26 0.02
N GLU A 37 0.66 -2.52 -0.02
CA GLU A 37 1.27 -3.85 0.12
C GLU A 37 2.06 -3.96 1.43
N GLY A 38 2.48 -5.18 1.75
CA GLY A 38 3.22 -5.48 2.98
C GLY A 38 2.69 -6.71 3.69
N ARG A 39 3.39 -7.10 4.76
CA ARG A 39 3.10 -8.32 5.52
C ARG A 39 1.68 -8.34 6.09
N ASP A 40 1.19 -9.53 6.38
CA ASP A 40 -0.03 -9.67 7.16
C ASP A 40 0.15 -9.03 8.53
N ALA A 41 -0.93 -8.39 9.00
CA ALA A 41 -0.95 -7.54 10.18
C ALA A 41 -0.08 -6.27 10.15
N ALA A 42 0.56 -5.91 9.04
CA ALA A 42 1.38 -4.69 8.94
C ALA A 42 0.63 -3.37 9.13
N GLY A 43 -0.69 -3.34 8.93
CA GLY A 43 -1.53 -2.18 9.25
C GLY A 43 -2.15 -1.45 8.06
N LYS A 44 -2.03 -2.01 6.85
CA LYS A 44 -2.55 -1.52 5.56
C LYS A 44 -3.98 -0.95 5.62
N GLY A 45 -4.99 -1.80 5.88
CA GLY A 45 -6.38 -1.34 6.00
C GLY A 45 -6.62 -0.31 7.12
N GLY A 46 -5.74 -0.29 8.14
CA GLY A 46 -5.74 0.76 9.15
C GLY A 46 -5.32 2.12 8.59
N ALA A 47 -4.31 2.16 7.73
CA ALA A 47 -3.85 3.35 7.00
C ALA A 47 -4.87 3.82 5.98
N ILE A 48 -5.37 2.92 5.12
CA ILE A 48 -6.46 3.20 4.16
C ILE A 48 -7.65 3.85 4.86
N ARG A 49 -8.08 3.32 6.02
CA ARG A 49 -9.19 3.88 6.79
C ARG A 49 -8.94 5.33 7.25
N ARG A 50 -7.69 5.72 7.55
CA ARG A 50 -7.37 7.09 7.99
C ARG A 50 -7.23 8.04 6.82
N PHE A 51 -6.65 7.56 5.72
CA PHE A 51 -6.57 8.28 4.46
C PHE A 51 -7.96 8.67 3.96
N ARG A 52 -8.88 7.72 3.86
CA ARG A 52 -10.22 7.95 3.27
C ARG A 52 -11.24 8.63 4.19
N MET A 53 -10.93 8.86 5.46
CA MET A 53 -11.94 9.06 6.52
C MET A 53 -12.88 10.24 6.27
N HIS A 54 -12.38 11.33 5.68
CA HIS A 54 -13.12 12.58 5.47
C HIS A 54 -13.23 12.98 4.00
N LEU A 55 -12.68 12.18 3.08
CA LEU A 55 -12.68 12.49 1.66
C LEU A 55 -14.06 12.23 1.03
N ASN A 56 -14.36 12.99 -0.02
CA ASN A 56 -15.59 12.81 -0.79
C ASN A 56 -15.56 11.43 -1.47
N PRO A 57 -16.51 10.53 -1.15
CA PRO A 57 -16.51 9.17 -1.70
C PRO A 57 -16.82 9.11 -3.20
N ILE A 58 -17.33 10.17 -3.82
CA ILE A 58 -17.60 10.21 -5.27
C ILE A 58 -16.29 10.08 -6.07
N HIS A 59 -15.21 10.70 -5.60
CA HIS A 59 -13.91 10.75 -6.28
C HIS A 59 -12.88 9.81 -5.64
N LEU A 60 -13.34 8.85 -4.83
CA LEU A 60 -12.48 7.96 -4.06
C LEU A 60 -13.07 6.55 -3.96
N ARG A 61 -12.32 5.56 -4.44
CA ARG A 61 -12.67 4.14 -4.25
C ARG A 61 -11.62 3.39 -3.45
N VAL A 62 -12.08 2.35 -2.76
CA VAL A 62 -11.20 1.35 -2.13
C VAL A 62 -11.45 0.00 -2.76
N VAL A 63 -10.40 -0.57 -3.32
CA VAL A 63 -10.42 -1.86 -4.02
C VAL A 63 -9.81 -2.90 -3.11
N ALA A 64 -10.59 -3.93 -2.77
CA ALA A 64 -10.16 -5.08 -1.99
C ALA A 64 -10.73 -6.34 -2.65
N LEU A 65 -10.03 -6.83 -3.68
CA LEU A 65 -10.49 -7.97 -4.47
C LEU A 65 -10.33 -9.28 -3.67
N ASN A 66 -11.35 -10.13 -3.75
CA ASN A 66 -11.27 -11.50 -3.24
C ASN A 66 -10.38 -12.38 -4.15
N LYS A 67 -10.16 -13.63 -3.72
CA LYS A 67 -9.52 -14.68 -4.55
C LYS A 67 -10.15 -14.71 -5.96
N PRO A 68 -9.36 -14.88 -7.03
CA PRO A 68 -9.90 -14.89 -8.38
C PRO A 68 -10.86 -16.07 -8.57
N THR A 69 -11.98 -15.80 -9.25
CA THR A 69 -12.91 -16.82 -9.73
C THR A 69 -12.27 -17.73 -10.77
N VAL A 70 -12.88 -18.87 -11.07
CA VAL A 70 -12.40 -19.80 -12.12
C VAL A 70 -12.27 -19.07 -13.47
N ILE A 71 -13.22 -18.20 -13.79
CA ILE A 71 -13.17 -17.40 -15.01
C ILE A 71 -11.99 -16.41 -14.99
N GLU A 72 -11.79 -15.67 -13.89
CA GLU A 72 -10.66 -14.74 -13.75
C GLU A 72 -9.30 -15.45 -13.79
N GLN A 73 -9.20 -16.69 -13.29
CA GLN A 73 -7.98 -17.49 -13.35
C GLN A 73 -7.60 -17.88 -14.80
N GLY A 74 -8.60 -18.04 -15.67
CA GLY A 74 -8.41 -18.27 -17.11
C GLY A 74 -8.15 -17.00 -17.94
N GLN A 75 -8.25 -15.81 -17.33
CA GLN A 75 -8.00 -14.54 -18.01
C GLN A 75 -6.53 -14.12 -17.89
N TRP A 76 -6.14 -13.12 -18.69
CA TRP A 76 -4.91 -12.39 -18.42
C TRP A 76 -4.98 -11.76 -17.02
N PHE A 77 -3.91 -11.96 -16.23
CA PHE A 77 -3.88 -11.66 -14.80
C PHE A 77 -4.27 -10.21 -14.45
N PHE A 78 -3.80 -9.25 -15.24
CA PHE A 78 -4.05 -7.83 -14.99
C PHE A 78 -5.47 -7.40 -15.32
N ARG A 79 -6.23 -8.16 -16.12
CA ARG A 79 -7.57 -7.79 -16.62
C ARG A 79 -8.53 -7.39 -15.49
N ARG A 80 -8.51 -8.12 -14.37
CA ARG A 80 -9.38 -7.81 -13.23
C ARG A 80 -8.99 -6.53 -12.50
N TYR A 81 -7.71 -6.18 -12.51
CA TYR A 81 -7.22 -4.96 -11.87
C TYR A 81 -7.37 -3.74 -12.79
N ILE A 82 -7.27 -3.92 -14.10
CA ILE A 82 -7.49 -2.85 -15.09
C ILE A 82 -8.89 -2.25 -14.94
N LYS A 83 -9.90 -3.08 -14.68
CA LYS A 83 -11.28 -2.62 -14.42
C LYS A 83 -11.40 -1.69 -13.22
N GLU A 84 -10.44 -1.73 -12.32
CA GLU A 84 -10.45 -1.01 -11.06
C GLU A 84 -9.57 0.25 -11.07
N LEU A 85 -8.84 0.49 -12.16
CA LEU A 85 -7.96 1.66 -12.29
C LEU A 85 -8.74 2.99 -12.16
N PRO A 86 -8.07 4.07 -11.71
CA PRO A 86 -8.69 5.37 -11.56
C PRO A 86 -9.15 5.96 -12.89
N ASN A 87 -10.35 6.54 -12.89
CA ASN A 87 -10.79 7.47 -13.92
C ASN A 87 -10.17 8.86 -13.71
N ALA A 88 -10.35 9.77 -14.67
CA ALA A 88 -9.95 11.16 -14.51
C ALA A 88 -10.61 11.78 -13.27
N GLY A 89 -9.80 12.44 -12.42
CA GLY A 89 -10.26 13.03 -11.17
C GLY A 89 -10.51 12.03 -10.05
N GLU A 90 -10.02 10.80 -10.17
CA GLU A 90 -10.26 9.72 -9.21
C GLU A 90 -8.99 9.29 -8.46
N ILE A 91 -9.16 9.03 -7.17
CA ILE A 91 -8.17 8.35 -6.32
C ILE A 91 -8.67 6.93 -6.04
N VAL A 92 -7.84 5.92 -6.26
CA VAL A 92 -8.16 4.52 -5.97
C VAL A 92 -7.14 3.95 -4.99
N LEU A 93 -7.61 3.47 -3.84
CA LEU A 93 -6.80 2.83 -2.80
C LEU A 93 -6.94 1.31 -2.92
N PHE A 94 -5.85 0.63 -3.27
CA PHE A 94 -5.79 -0.82 -3.37
C PHE A 94 -5.34 -1.43 -2.02
N ASP A 95 -6.23 -2.16 -1.32
CA ASP A 95 -5.85 -3.03 -0.18
C ASP A 95 -5.39 -4.37 -0.74
N ARG A 96 -4.07 -4.48 -0.95
CA ARG A 96 -3.43 -5.40 -1.90
C ARG A 96 -3.77 -5.09 -3.36
N SER A 97 -2.93 -5.57 -4.27
CA SER A 97 -3.05 -5.30 -5.70
C SER A 97 -2.58 -6.50 -6.55
N TRP A 98 -2.21 -6.25 -7.80
CA TRP A 98 -1.57 -7.22 -8.67
C TRP A 98 -0.28 -7.82 -8.07
N TYR A 99 0.34 -7.16 -7.09
CA TYR A 99 1.50 -7.68 -6.37
C TYR A 99 1.22 -8.89 -5.47
N ASN A 100 -0.05 -9.31 -5.31
CA ASN A 100 -0.36 -10.63 -4.78
C ASN A 100 0.43 -11.75 -5.48
N ARG A 101 0.61 -11.66 -6.81
CA ARG A 101 1.38 -12.63 -7.58
C ARG A 101 2.89 -12.54 -7.38
N ALA A 102 3.39 -11.40 -6.91
CA ALA A 102 4.81 -11.23 -6.62
C ALA A 102 5.23 -11.92 -5.31
N VAL A 103 4.30 -12.03 -4.34
CA VAL A 103 4.61 -12.43 -2.98
C VAL A 103 3.69 -13.53 -2.46
N VAL A 104 2.41 -13.25 -2.25
CA VAL A 104 1.50 -14.18 -1.55
C VAL A 104 1.26 -15.46 -2.36
N GLU A 105 0.99 -15.33 -3.66
CA GLU A 105 0.69 -16.48 -4.51
C GLU A 105 1.86 -17.49 -4.60
N PRO A 106 3.11 -17.10 -4.90
CA PRO A 106 4.21 -18.07 -4.95
C PRO A 106 4.63 -18.60 -3.56
N VAL A 107 4.47 -17.81 -2.49
CA VAL A 107 4.73 -18.30 -1.12
C VAL A 107 3.76 -19.43 -0.76
N MET A 108 2.48 -19.25 -1.09
CA MET A 108 1.40 -20.17 -0.72
C MET A 108 1.10 -21.24 -1.76
N GLY A 109 1.76 -21.20 -2.93
CA GLY A 109 1.54 -22.15 -4.03
C GLY A 109 0.25 -21.91 -4.81
N PHE A 110 -0.26 -20.68 -4.84
CA PHE A 110 -1.45 -20.29 -5.62
C PHE A 110 -1.12 -19.89 -7.07
N ALA A 111 0.16 -19.74 -7.40
CA ALA A 111 0.64 -19.51 -8.75
C ALA A 111 1.75 -20.51 -9.08
N THR A 112 1.78 -20.96 -10.33
CA THR A 112 2.91 -21.76 -10.86
C THR A 112 4.14 -20.88 -11.06
N GLU A 113 5.32 -21.49 -11.14
CA GLU A 113 6.56 -20.77 -11.41
C GLU A 113 6.50 -19.99 -12.73
N VAL A 114 5.86 -20.56 -13.75
CA VAL A 114 5.64 -19.89 -15.05
C VAL A 114 4.74 -18.66 -14.91
N GLN A 115 3.67 -18.74 -14.12
CA GLN A 115 2.79 -17.60 -13.86
C GLN A 115 3.51 -16.50 -13.08
N TYR A 116 4.30 -16.86 -12.07
CA TYR A 116 5.13 -15.93 -11.30
C TYR A 116 6.15 -15.23 -12.21
N ALA A 117 6.95 -15.99 -12.96
CA ALA A 117 7.96 -15.44 -13.85
C ALA A 117 7.35 -14.49 -14.88
N ARG A 118 6.24 -14.90 -15.51
CA ARG A 118 5.51 -14.05 -16.47
C ARG A 118 5.04 -12.74 -15.84
N PHE A 119 4.46 -12.80 -14.64
CA PHE A 119 4.05 -11.60 -13.92
C PHE A 119 5.22 -10.67 -13.62
N MET A 120 6.34 -11.23 -13.14
CA MET A 120 7.54 -10.46 -12.80
C MET A 120 8.15 -9.77 -14.02
N THR A 121 8.01 -10.34 -15.23
CA THR A 121 8.40 -9.70 -16.49
C THR A 121 7.39 -8.64 -16.95
N GLN A 122 6.09 -8.88 -16.79
CA GLN A 122 5.04 -8.01 -17.34
C GLN A 122 4.72 -6.79 -16.46
N VAL A 123 4.92 -6.87 -15.14
CA VAL A 123 4.40 -5.85 -14.22
C VAL A 123 5.03 -4.48 -14.40
N THR A 124 6.32 -4.40 -14.73
CA THR A 124 6.98 -3.10 -15.00
C THR A 124 6.49 -2.48 -16.28
N GLU A 125 6.27 -3.28 -17.33
CA GLU A 125 5.69 -2.81 -18.60
C GLU A 125 4.25 -2.34 -18.41
N PHE A 126 3.47 -3.09 -17.61
CA PHE A 126 2.12 -2.68 -17.24
C PHE A 126 2.11 -1.33 -16.51
N GLU A 127 2.99 -1.15 -15.53
CA GLU A 127 3.10 0.12 -14.81
C GLU A 127 3.66 1.25 -15.68
N ASN A 128 4.51 0.95 -16.66
CA ASN A 128 5.01 1.94 -17.62
C ASN A 128 3.87 2.45 -18.51
N MET A 129 3.03 1.57 -19.04
CA MET A 129 1.84 1.97 -19.81
C MET A 129 0.91 2.87 -18.98
N LEU A 130 0.72 2.59 -17.69
CA LEU A 130 -0.06 3.47 -16.81
C LEU A 130 0.60 4.83 -16.62
N HIS A 131 1.93 4.86 -16.48
CA HIS A 131 2.68 6.09 -16.32
C HIS A 131 2.61 6.98 -17.57
N GLU A 132 2.76 6.40 -18.77
CA GLU A 132 2.64 7.09 -20.05
C GLU A 132 1.23 7.67 -20.26
N GLU A 133 0.21 6.99 -19.72
CA GLU A 133 -1.18 7.47 -19.66
C GLU A 133 -1.47 8.31 -18.40
N ASP A 134 -0.50 9.08 -17.90
CA ASP A 134 -0.64 10.03 -16.78
C ASP A 134 -1.30 9.45 -15.51
N THR A 135 -1.24 8.14 -15.31
CA THR A 135 -1.75 7.49 -14.10
C THR A 135 -0.61 7.38 -13.09
N THR A 136 -0.72 8.13 -12.00
CA THR A 136 0.27 8.07 -10.93
C THR A 136 0.02 6.84 -10.06
N VAL A 137 1.00 5.95 -10.03
CA VAL A 137 0.99 4.75 -9.18
C VAL A 137 1.94 4.94 -8.00
N ILE A 138 1.40 4.92 -6.77
CA ILE A 138 2.19 4.96 -5.54
C ILE A 138 2.18 3.57 -4.91
N LYS A 139 3.36 2.95 -4.76
CA LYS A 139 3.51 1.59 -4.19
C LYS A 139 4.08 1.63 -2.78
N PHE A 140 3.24 1.37 -1.78
CA PHE A 140 3.67 1.25 -0.40
C PHE A 140 3.93 -0.21 -0.01
N TRP A 141 5.03 -0.45 0.67
CA TRP A 141 5.28 -1.67 1.44
C TRP A 141 5.33 -1.36 2.93
N PHE A 142 4.32 -1.79 3.67
CA PHE A 142 4.29 -1.67 5.13
C PHE A 142 5.14 -2.79 5.74
N SER A 143 6.31 -2.43 6.26
CA SER A 143 7.27 -3.35 6.87
C SER A 143 7.09 -3.42 8.38
N ILE A 144 7.09 -4.62 8.94
CA ILE A 144 7.06 -4.87 10.39
C ILE A 144 8.03 -5.99 10.73
N SER A 145 8.50 -6.04 11.99
CA SER A 145 9.33 -7.14 12.48
C SER A 145 8.53 -8.43 12.62
N LYS A 146 9.23 -9.57 12.60
CA LYS A 146 8.65 -10.89 12.89
C LYS A 146 7.98 -10.92 14.27
N LYS A 147 8.62 -10.26 15.25
CA LYS A 147 8.12 -10.10 16.62
C LYS A 147 6.81 -9.32 16.64
N GLU A 148 6.78 -8.14 16.04
CA GLU A 148 5.57 -7.30 15.98
C GLU A 148 4.42 -8.03 15.28
N GLN A 149 4.71 -8.76 14.20
CA GLN A 149 3.68 -9.54 13.52
C GLN A 149 3.05 -10.58 14.46
N ARG A 150 3.88 -11.33 15.21
CA ARG A 150 3.43 -12.34 16.16
C ARG A 150 2.55 -11.72 17.25
N GLU A 151 2.99 -10.60 17.82
CA GLU A 151 2.22 -9.86 18.84
C GLU A 151 0.86 -9.42 18.29
N ARG A 152 0.82 -8.87 17.07
CA ARG A 152 -0.44 -8.48 16.41
C ARG A 152 -1.37 -9.64 16.08
N PHE A 153 -0.83 -10.83 15.81
CA PHE A 153 -1.66 -12.02 15.62
C PHE A 153 -2.27 -12.47 16.94
N ASN A 154 -1.50 -12.50 18.02
CA ASN A 154 -2.02 -12.80 19.36
C ASN A 154 -3.12 -11.81 19.76
N ASP A 155 -2.89 -10.50 19.58
CA ASP A 155 -3.89 -9.45 19.82
C ASP A 155 -5.20 -9.64 19.02
N ARG A 156 -5.12 -10.20 17.81
CA ARG A 156 -6.31 -10.46 16.96
C ARG A 156 -7.08 -11.66 17.47
N ILE A 157 -6.39 -12.70 17.93
CA ILE A 157 -7.01 -13.92 18.45
C ILE A 157 -7.74 -13.61 19.77
N LEU A 158 -7.13 -12.80 20.64
CA LEU A 158 -7.67 -12.44 21.95
C LEU A 158 -8.78 -11.37 21.90
N ASN A 159 -9.04 -10.77 20.73
CA ASN A 159 -10.00 -9.67 20.59
C ASN A 159 -11.13 -10.07 19.64
N ASP A 160 -12.33 -10.26 20.17
CA ASP A 160 -13.49 -10.72 19.41
C ASP A 160 -13.84 -9.83 18.21
N LEU A 161 -13.64 -8.51 18.33
CA LEU A 161 -13.88 -7.54 17.24
C LEU A 161 -12.85 -7.63 16.12
N LYS A 162 -11.73 -8.34 16.33
CA LYS A 162 -10.63 -8.50 15.36
C LYS A 162 -10.38 -9.94 14.96
N ARG A 163 -11.02 -10.92 15.62
CA ARG A 163 -10.81 -12.35 15.39
C ARG A 163 -11.07 -12.76 13.94
N TRP A 164 -12.05 -12.14 13.28
CA TRP A 164 -12.35 -12.33 11.86
C TRP A 164 -11.18 -11.98 10.91
N LYS A 165 -10.21 -11.17 11.37
CA LYS A 165 -9.01 -10.79 10.59
C LYS A 165 -7.89 -11.82 10.64
N PHE A 166 -8.15 -12.99 11.23
CA PHE A 166 -7.17 -14.05 11.38
C PHE A 166 -7.60 -15.27 10.58
N SER A 167 -6.89 -15.55 9.49
CA SER A 167 -7.14 -16.65 8.58
C SER A 167 -6.17 -17.82 8.82
N PRO A 168 -6.48 -19.03 8.31
CA PRO A 168 -5.52 -20.13 8.30
C PRO A 168 -4.21 -19.83 7.55
N VAL A 169 -4.26 -18.94 6.55
CA VAL A 169 -3.09 -18.44 5.82
C VAL A 169 -2.18 -17.64 6.74
N ASP A 170 -2.76 -16.74 7.56
CA ASP A 170 -2.03 -15.90 8.51
C ASP A 170 -1.22 -16.73 9.52
N ARG A 171 -1.74 -17.89 9.96
CA ARG A 171 -1.01 -18.82 10.85
C ARG A 171 0.32 -19.28 10.26
N LYS A 172 0.38 -19.48 8.94
CA LYS A 172 1.61 -19.90 8.26
C LYS A 172 2.59 -18.74 8.06
N GLY A 173 2.15 -17.48 8.20
CA GLY A 173 2.97 -16.30 7.95
C GLY A 173 4.24 -16.22 8.81
N GLN A 174 4.18 -16.70 10.06
CA GLN A 174 5.34 -16.77 10.95
C GLN A 174 6.34 -17.86 10.54
N ALA A 175 5.84 -19.04 10.14
CA ALA A 175 6.66 -20.16 9.72
C ALA A 175 7.29 -19.91 8.33
N LEU A 176 6.56 -19.25 7.43
CA LEU A 176 7.00 -18.92 6.07
C LEU A 176 7.69 -17.55 6.00
N TRP A 177 8.12 -16.99 7.13
CA TRP A 177 8.67 -15.63 7.21
C TRP A 177 9.75 -15.37 6.17
N ASP A 178 10.74 -16.27 6.10
CA ASP A 178 11.91 -16.15 5.23
C ASP A 178 11.54 -16.33 3.77
N LYS A 179 10.55 -17.20 3.47
CA LYS A 179 10.00 -17.35 2.10
C LYS A 179 9.31 -16.05 1.65
N TYR A 180 8.53 -15.42 2.53
CA TYR A 180 7.96 -14.10 2.27
C TYR A 180 9.04 -13.03 2.06
N THR A 181 10.12 -13.07 2.86
CA THR A 181 11.26 -12.14 2.72
C THR A 181 11.91 -12.29 1.34
N TYR A 182 12.19 -13.54 0.93
CA TYR A 182 12.77 -13.84 -0.38
C TYR A 182 11.94 -13.25 -1.53
N PHE A 183 10.63 -13.52 -1.56
CA PHE A 183 9.77 -13.02 -2.64
C PHE A 183 9.57 -11.49 -2.59
N LYS A 184 9.55 -10.88 -1.39
CA LYS A 184 9.59 -9.41 -1.23
C LYS A 184 10.84 -8.82 -1.89
N GLU A 185 12.01 -9.39 -1.64
CA GLU A 185 13.28 -8.88 -2.20
C GLU A 185 13.35 -9.07 -3.72
N GLN A 186 12.87 -10.20 -4.23
CA GLN A 186 12.73 -10.40 -5.68
C GLN A 186 11.76 -9.39 -6.30
N MET A 187 10.65 -9.09 -5.62
CA MET A 187 9.71 -8.07 -6.04
C MET A 187 10.37 -6.69 -6.11
N PHE A 188 11.00 -6.23 -5.02
CA PHE A 188 11.64 -4.91 -5.00
C PHE A 188 12.75 -4.76 -6.03
N SER A 189 13.66 -5.73 -6.10
CA SER A 189 14.83 -5.66 -7.00
C SER A 189 14.45 -5.60 -8.48
N ARG A 190 13.31 -6.16 -8.88
CA ARG A 190 12.88 -6.23 -10.29
C ARG A 190 11.80 -5.23 -10.66
N THR A 191 11.06 -4.69 -9.69
CA THR A 191 9.88 -3.84 -9.96
C THR A 191 9.97 -2.45 -9.34
N HIS A 192 11.10 -2.10 -8.71
CA HIS A 192 11.40 -0.72 -8.37
C HIS A 192 11.91 0.02 -9.61
N THR A 193 11.15 1.01 -10.09
CA THR A 193 11.53 1.87 -11.22
C THR A 193 11.54 3.34 -10.81
N SER A 194 12.14 4.20 -11.63
CA SER A 194 12.17 5.66 -11.39
C SER A 194 10.78 6.30 -11.44
N PHE A 195 9.93 5.83 -12.35
CA PHE A 195 8.56 6.32 -12.54
C PHE A 195 7.55 5.69 -11.58
N CYS A 196 7.78 4.45 -11.12
CA CYS A 196 6.92 3.74 -10.18
C CYS A 196 7.76 3.11 -9.04
N PRO A 197 8.32 3.94 -8.13
CA PRO A 197 9.20 3.44 -7.08
C PRO A 197 8.44 2.73 -5.97
N TRP A 198 9.08 1.72 -5.38
CA TRP A 198 8.66 1.15 -4.10
C TRP A 198 9.02 2.07 -2.94
N VAL A 199 8.04 2.27 -2.04
CA VAL A 199 8.13 3.10 -0.85
C VAL A 199 7.89 2.25 0.38
N ILE A 200 8.88 2.14 1.23
CA ILE A 200 8.84 1.32 2.44
C ILE A 200 8.40 2.19 3.61
N VAL A 201 7.39 1.71 4.33
CA VAL A 201 6.85 2.35 5.53
C VAL A 201 7.17 1.47 6.73
N ARG A 202 8.03 1.94 7.65
CA ARG A 202 8.31 1.28 8.92
C ARG A 202 7.04 1.30 9.78
N ALA A 203 6.40 0.15 9.93
CA ALA A 203 5.03 0.05 10.42
C ALA A 203 4.89 -0.62 11.79
N ASN A 204 5.98 -0.84 12.54
CA ASN A 204 5.92 -1.33 13.92
C ASN A 204 5.06 -0.38 14.78
N VAL A 205 5.22 0.94 14.64
CA VAL A 205 4.34 1.93 15.25
C VAL A 205 3.21 2.32 14.29
N LYS A 206 2.03 1.72 14.46
CA LYS A 206 0.86 1.92 13.57
C LYS A 206 0.47 3.39 13.36
N ARG A 207 0.61 4.24 14.39
CA ARG A 207 0.18 5.64 14.33
C ARG A 207 1.09 6.46 13.41
N GLN A 208 2.40 6.33 13.60
CA GLN A 208 3.42 6.93 12.75
C GLN A 208 3.29 6.46 11.30
N ALA A 209 3.17 5.15 11.06
CA ALA A 209 3.00 4.61 9.71
C ALA A 209 1.81 5.22 8.94
N ARG A 210 0.71 5.55 9.63
CA ARG A 210 -0.46 6.20 9.00
C ARG A 210 -0.14 7.63 8.61
N ILE A 211 0.39 8.41 9.54
CA ILE A 211 0.77 9.81 9.34
C ILE A 211 1.77 9.91 8.18
N GLU A 212 2.83 9.12 8.23
CA GLU A 212 3.90 9.18 7.25
C GLU A 212 3.49 8.66 5.87
N SER A 213 2.59 7.67 5.80
CA SER A 213 2.01 7.27 4.51
C SER A 213 1.18 8.38 3.86
N ILE A 214 0.43 9.17 4.65
CA ILE A 214 -0.34 10.31 4.15
C ILE A 214 0.61 11.44 3.70
N ARG A 215 1.60 11.78 4.54
CA ARG A 215 2.64 12.75 4.21
C ARG A 215 3.35 12.40 2.90
N TYR A 216 3.71 11.12 2.72
CA TYR A 216 4.36 10.70 1.49
C TYR A 216 3.50 11.03 0.28
N VAL A 217 2.20 10.68 0.30
CA VAL A 217 1.29 11.01 -0.81
C VAL A 217 1.25 12.52 -1.04
N LEU A 218 0.97 13.33 -0.01
CA LEU A 218 0.88 14.79 -0.13
C LEU A 218 2.19 15.43 -0.62
N SER A 219 3.34 14.90 -0.19
CA SER A 219 4.67 15.39 -0.59
C SER A 219 4.96 15.21 -2.08
N ARG A 220 4.26 14.30 -2.77
CA ARG A 220 4.50 13.99 -4.18
C ARG A 220 3.84 14.96 -5.15
N PHE A 221 2.93 15.81 -4.67
CA PHE A 221 2.13 16.69 -5.52
C PHE A 221 2.18 18.13 -5.01
N GLU A 222 2.18 19.07 -5.95
CA GLU A 222 2.02 20.50 -5.68
C GLU A 222 0.55 20.85 -5.94
N TYR A 223 -0.28 20.75 -4.90
CA TYR A 223 -1.69 21.08 -4.93
C TYR A 223 -1.94 22.46 -4.32
N ASP A 224 -3.06 23.09 -4.69
CA ASP A 224 -3.40 24.45 -4.27
C ASP A 224 -3.54 24.54 -2.73
N GLY A 225 -2.93 25.59 -2.15
CA GLY A 225 -2.97 25.84 -0.70
C GLY A 225 -2.06 24.96 0.16
N LYS A 226 -1.12 24.20 -0.45
CA LYS A 226 -0.11 23.38 0.27
C LYS A 226 0.90 24.22 1.04
N SER A 227 1.34 25.36 0.49
CA SER A 227 2.32 26.26 1.12
C SER A 227 1.81 26.90 2.41
N GLU A 228 0.48 27.01 2.55
CA GLU A 228 -0.22 27.57 3.72
C GLU A 228 -0.60 26.48 4.74
N SER A 229 -0.13 25.25 4.56
CA SER A 229 -0.46 24.14 5.44
C SER A 229 0.02 24.41 6.87
N SER A 230 -0.89 24.23 7.83
CA SER A 230 -0.58 24.28 9.27
C SER A 230 0.19 23.06 9.77
N VAL A 231 0.36 22.03 8.94
CA VAL A 231 1.11 20.81 9.24
C VAL A 231 2.19 20.54 8.20
N SER A 232 3.33 20.02 8.64
CA SER A 232 4.37 19.57 7.71
C SER A 232 3.88 18.39 6.87
N THR A 233 4.00 18.53 5.56
CA THR A 233 3.78 17.48 4.57
C THR A 233 5.07 16.71 4.23
N LEU A 234 6.21 17.12 4.80
CA LEU A 234 7.49 16.44 4.62
C LEU A 234 7.50 15.12 5.38
N VAL A 235 8.02 14.07 4.73
CA VAL A 235 8.15 12.74 5.32
C VAL A 235 9.31 12.66 6.29
N ASN A 236 9.14 11.88 7.36
CA ASN A 236 10.25 11.47 8.20
C ASN A 236 11.04 10.34 7.49
N PRO A 237 12.31 10.57 7.09
CA PRO A 237 13.12 9.60 6.36
C PRO A 237 13.46 8.36 7.20
N ASP A 238 13.33 8.39 8.53
CA ASP A 238 13.53 7.19 9.36
C ASP A 238 12.33 6.24 9.32
N ILE A 239 11.17 6.72 8.87
CA ILE A 239 9.92 5.95 8.84
C ILE A 239 9.52 5.61 7.41
N VAL A 240 9.69 6.54 6.46
CA VAL A 240 9.35 6.33 5.06
C VAL A 240 10.58 6.52 4.20
N GLN A 241 10.91 5.48 3.43
CA GLN A 241 12.09 5.46 2.57
C GLN A 241 11.73 4.90 1.20
N ARG A 242 12.34 5.44 0.16
CA ARG A 242 12.34 4.74 -1.14
C ARG A 242 13.24 3.52 -1.02
N TYR A 243 12.87 2.43 -1.69
CA TYR A 243 13.74 1.27 -1.79
C TYR A 243 15.02 1.66 -2.54
N HIS A 244 16.17 1.29 -1.99
CA HIS A 244 17.48 1.42 -2.63
C HIS A 244 18.14 0.05 -2.66
N ARG A 245 18.61 -0.37 -3.85
CA ARG A 245 19.13 -1.72 -4.10
C ARG A 245 20.39 -2.08 -3.28
N SER A 246 21.09 -1.09 -2.72
CA SER A 246 22.31 -1.25 -1.92
C SER A 246 22.09 -1.44 -0.43
N LEU A 247 20.86 -1.32 0.08
CA LEU A 247 20.56 -1.48 1.50
C LEU A 247 20.14 -2.93 1.76
N ASN A 248 20.89 -3.65 2.60
CA ASN A 248 20.37 -4.88 3.24
C ASN A 248 19.15 -4.47 4.06
N GLN A 249 17.96 -4.78 3.55
CA GLN A 249 16.70 -4.47 4.18
C GLN A 249 16.16 -5.71 4.88
N ASP A 250 16.81 -6.07 5.98
CA ASP A 250 16.16 -6.89 6.98
C ASP A 250 14.86 -6.18 7.38
N ASP A 251 13.76 -6.94 7.47
CA ASP A 251 12.52 -6.37 7.98
C ASP A 251 12.77 -5.83 9.40
N ILE A 252 12.54 -4.54 9.60
CA ILE A 252 12.86 -3.78 10.83
C ILE A 252 12.18 -4.36 12.07
#